data_AF-A0A0K6GII5-F1
#
_entry.id   AF-A0A0K6GII5-F1
#
_cell.length_a   1.000
_cell.length_b   1.000
_cell.length_c   1.000
_cell.angle_alpha   90.00
_cell.angle_beta   90.00
_cell.angle_gamma   90.00
#
_symmetry.space_group_name_H-M   'P 1'
#
loop_
_entity.id
_entity.type
_entity.pdbx_description
1 polymer ?
#
loop_
_entity_poly.entity_id
_entity_poly.type
_entity_poly.pdbx_seq_one_letter_code
_entity_poly.pdbx_strand_id
1 'polypeptide(L)'
;MASSSSFYLNCYLLGDKLYDPFPIEVTYNLKIASLKAKIMRHYKEFMGDELLRVQLYQIDLLSDPEKLAGIKLPSIPLKSALRVGSYWKDLKQLDENHTQVLVEAEILGGDQTHGRELAPNRNRVDPLSLISAIARLKTRRDQTAEAFRDAGSASTAANHRVFEQQQVRDDISILNGRPQRRSEVPIQLFHPAFDHFATQLKEPAIPKAENYLAVEDFLFSAQQIYDDKKTRWSVMKDLLSAALGHVVGIEPINQCESDGVVIFRGGYWARKAYGAMIEINNEVSTDNCDPCIQGAQAYSRYWSQTKMDELRAATRCPSLIIFIAGPWMCILGAVYLEHIVVQPLTEYVWLGHHPQQDHRLTHMTQLFAAISSTITFLQNYYTPLIQRRPVYEAITKDNHTAVVKFAQSYNFKAHKLLADRSLAPKLLSRDVERVGGELLMVVMELSSTSLDNYLEAHPKLGPSELYQVQADIEMALSILHENNLVFGDLRRPNVLVIEDSDGALHGH
;
A
#
# COMPACT_ATOMS: atom_id res chain seq x y z
N MET A 1 -47.88 28.39 37.21
CA MET A 1 -47.56 28.79 35.83
C MET A 1 -46.23 28.13 35.47
N ALA A 2 -46.26 26.97 34.82
CA ALA A 2 -45.04 26.26 34.44
C ALA A 2 -44.55 26.83 33.10
N SER A 3 -43.33 27.36 33.11
CA SER A 3 -42.69 28.09 32.02
C SER A 3 -42.74 27.32 30.70
N SER A 4 -43.11 27.99 29.62
CA SER A 4 -42.98 27.50 28.25
C SER A 4 -41.53 27.53 27.78
N SER A 5 -40.60 26.99 28.57
CA SER A 5 -39.21 26.81 28.15
C SER A 5 -39.19 25.73 27.07
N SER A 6 -38.82 26.13 25.85
CA SER A 6 -38.51 25.16 24.80
C SER A 6 -37.18 24.48 25.06
N PHE A 7 -37.04 23.27 24.55
CA PHE A 7 -35.83 22.46 24.63
C PHE A 7 -35.75 21.57 23.39
N TYR A 8 -34.61 20.95 23.15
CA TYR A 8 -34.40 20.10 21.99
C TYR A 8 -34.49 18.62 22.37
N LEU A 9 -35.09 17.83 21.47
CA LEU A 9 -34.95 16.38 21.46
C LEU A 9 -34.23 15.99 20.19
N ASN A 10 -33.14 15.26 20.33
CA ASN A 10 -32.42 14.70 19.21
C ASN A 10 -33.19 13.49 18.67
N CYS A 11 -33.52 13.56 17.39
CA CYS A 11 -34.29 12.57 16.67
C CYS A 11 -33.37 11.83 15.70
N TYR A 12 -33.45 10.51 15.66
CA TYR A 12 -32.69 9.69 14.72
C TYR A 12 -33.64 8.84 13.86
N LEU A 13 -33.46 8.88 12.54
CA LEU A 13 -34.20 8.03 11.62
C LEU A 13 -33.58 6.63 11.61
N LEU A 14 -34.37 5.63 11.99
CA LEU A 14 -33.97 4.24 12.00
C LEU A 14 -33.52 3.80 10.60
N GLY A 15 -32.27 3.38 10.49
CA GLY A 15 -31.67 2.97 9.23
C GLY A 15 -30.99 4.10 8.46
N ASP A 16 -30.93 5.32 9.00
CA ASP A 16 -30.10 6.40 8.45
C ASP A 16 -28.62 6.03 8.56
N LYS A 17 -27.99 5.93 7.38
CA LYS A 17 -26.61 5.49 7.15
C LYS A 17 -25.57 6.54 7.54
N LEU A 18 -25.98 7.79 7.74
CA LEU A 18 -25.12 8.88 8.21
C LEU A 18 -25.01 8.90 9.75
N TYR A 19 -25.90 8.20 10.47
CA TYR A 19 -25.93 8.16 11.94
C TYR A 19 -25.95 9.56 12.57
N ASP A 20 -26.67 10.49 11.95
CA ASP A 20 -26.68 11.90 12.33
C ASP A 20 -28.04 12.28 12.94
N PRO A 21 -28.16 12.32 14.27
CA PRO A 21 -29.39 12.75 14.92
C PRO A 21 -29.61 14.24 14.73
N PHE A 22 -30.83 14.61 14.38
CA PHE A 22 -31.21 16.00 14.16
C PHE A 22 -32.06 16.53 15.31
N PRO A 23 -31.79 17.75 15.80
CA PRO A 23 -32.50 18.31 16.93
C PRO A 23 -33.87 18.86 16.53
N ILE A 24 -34.91 18.52 17.28
CA ILE A 24 -36.25 19.11 17.13
C ILE A 24 -36.62 19.88 18.38
N GLU A 25 -36.92 21.17 18.19
CA GLU A 25 -37.38 22.04 19.27
C GLU A 25 -38.81 21.67 19.71
N VAL A 26 -38.99 21.42 21.01
CA VAL A 26 -40.24 21.01 21.63
C VAL A 26 -40.53 21.79 22.91
N THR A 27 -41.74 21.66 23.42
CA THR A 27 -42.13 22.12 24.76
C THR A 27 -42.74 20.98 25.54
N TYR A 28 -42.72 21.05 26.87
CA TYR A 28 -43.23 20.00 27.75
C TYR A 28 -44.70 19.61 27.45
N ASN A 29 -45.49 20.60 27.02
CA ASN A 29 -46.91 20.44 26.72
C ASN A 29 -47.21 20.01 25.27
N LEU A 30 -46.20 19.91 24.39
CA LEU A 30 -46.39 19.49 23.00
C LEU A 30 -46.96 18.07 22.95
N LYS A 31 -48.00 17.83 22.14
CA LYS A 31 -48.53 16.47 21.92
C LYS A 31 -47.55 15.67 21.04
N ILE A 32 -47.44 14.36 21.26
CA ILE A 32 -46.61 13.48 20.41
C ILE A 32 -47.04 13.52 18.95
N ALA A 33 -48.35 13.64 18.65
CA ALA A 33 -48.83 13.85 17.28
C ALA A 33 -48.23 15.12 16.62
N SER A 34 -48.04 16.18 17.38
CA SER A 34 -47.44 17.43 16.89
C SER A 34 -45.93 17.33 16.76
N LEU A 35 -45.25 16.58 17.65
CA LEU A 35 -43.82 16.25 17.50
C LEU A 35 -43.58 15.46 16.20
N LYS A 36 -44.40 14.44 15.94
CA LYS A 36 -44.35 13.66 14.70
C LYS A 36 -44.48 14.55 13.45
N ALA A 37 -45.42 15.49 13.45
CA ALA A 37 -45.58 16.44 12.34
C ALA A 37 -44.38 17.39 12.18
N LYS A 38 -43.74 17.81 13.28
CA LYS A 38 -42.51 18.61 13.24
C LYS A 38 -41.34 17.84 12.64
N ILE A 39 -41.14 16.58 13.04
CA ILE A 39 -40.10 15.69 12.50
C ILE A 39 -40.28 15.53 10.98
N MET A 40 -41.49 15.19 10.54
CA MET A 40 -41.78 15.01 9.11
C MET A 40 -41.51 16.28 8.29
N ARG A 41 -41.89 17.45 8.82
CA ARG A 41 -41.63 18.73 8.17
C ARG A 41 -40.14 19.03 8.08
N HIS A 42 -39.42 18.89 9.20
CA HIS A 42 -37.99 19.14 9.25
C HIS A 42 -37.23 18.23 8.28
N TYR A 43 -37.55 16.93 8.27
CA TYR A 43 -36.90 15.98 7.37
C TYR A 43 -37.14 16.32 5.90
N LYS A 44 -38.37 16.70 5.52
CA LYS A 44 -38.68 17.14 4.15
C LYS A 44 -37.96 18.42 3.75
N GLU A 45 -37.88 19.39 4.65
CA GLU A 45 -37.24 20.69 4.39
C GLU A 45 -35.72 20.57 4.22
N PHE A 46 -35.07 19.70 5.01
CA PHE A 46 -33.61 19.58 5.02
C PHE A 46 -33.06 18.46 4.13
N MET A 47 -33.74 17.32 4.07
CA MET A 47 -33.29 16.15 3.31
C MET A 47 -33.99 16.00 1.95
N GLY A 48 -35.06 16.77 1.69
CA GLY A 48 -35.79 16.76 0.42
C GLY A 48 -36.79 15.60 0.25
N ASP A 49 -36.74 14.60 1.14
CA ASP A 49 -37.57 13.39 1.07
C ASP A 49 -38.80 13.43 1.98
N GLU A 50 -39.87 12.71 1.60
CA GLU A 50 -41.06 12.56 2.43
C GLU A 50 -41.03 11.29 3.29
N LEU A 51 -41.34 11.42 4.59
CA LEU A 51 -41.49 10.29 5.50
C LEU A 51 -42.93 9.77 5.54
N LEU A 52 -43.11 8.46 5.40
CA LEU A 52 -44.38 7.73 5.48
C LEU A 52 -44.38 6.75 6.65
N ARG A 53 -45.58 6.37 7.10
CA ARG A 53 -45.82 5.38 8.18
C ARG A 53 -45.01 5.62 9.47
N VAL A 54 -44.70 6.88 9.76
CA VAL A 54 -43.81 7.28 10.87
C VAL A 54 -44.29 6.74 12.23
N GLN A 55 -43.42 6.04 12.96
CA GLN A 55 -43.57 5.65 14.36
C GLN A 55 -42.43 6.25 15.18
N LEU A 56 -42.73 6.63 16.42
CA LEU A 56 -41.75 7.26 17.31
C LEU A 56 -41.57 6.38 18.53
N TYR A 57 -40.33 6.21 18.99
CA TYR A 57 -40.00 5.50 20.23
C TYR A 57 -39.14 6.38 21.12
N GLN A 58 -39.37 6.32 22.43
CA GLN A 58 -38.47 6.95 23.40
C GLN A 58 -37.25 6.05 23.58
N ILE A 59 -36.09 6.66 23.40
CA ILE A 59 -34.79 6.06 23.68
C ILE A 59 -33.98 7.05 24.52
N ASP A 60 -32.89 6.58 25.08
CA ASP A 60 -31.87 7.42 25.68
C ASP A 60 -30.53 6.73 25.42
N LEU A 61 -29.91 7.10 24.31
CA LEU A 61 -28.72 6.46 23.78
C LEU A 61 -27.76 7.52 23.30
N LEU A 62 -26.48 7.37 23.61
CA LEU A 62 -25.43 8.23 23.07
C LEU A 62 -25.57 8.29 21.53
N SER A 63 -25.53 9.51 20.98
CA SER A 63 -25.64 9.86 19.56
C SER A 63 -24.37 9.49 18.81
N ASP A 64 -23.89 8.26 19.05
CA ASP A 64 -22.75 7.69 18.37
C ASP A 64 -23.24 6.56 17.44
N PRO A 65 -22.55 6.35 16.30
CA PRO A 65 -22.93 5.34 15.32
C PRO A 65 -23.06 3.93 15.88
N GLU A 66 -22.33 3.64 16.96
CA GLU A 66 -22.24 2.33 17.59
C GLU A 66 -23.54 1.95 18.30
N LYS A 67 -24.04 2.85 19.14
CA LYS A 67 -25.29 2.68 19.89
C LYS A 67 -26.49 2.75 18.97
N LEU A 68 -26.48 3.66 18.00
CA LEU A 68 -27.58 3.86 17.06
C LEU A 68 -27.73 2.69 16.07
N ALA A 69 -26.62 2.12 15.56
CA ALA A 69 -26.66 0.94 14.68
C ALA A 69 -27.18 -0.34 15.39
N GLY A 70 -26.97 -0.44 16.71
CA GLY A 70 -27.37 -1.59 17.52
C GLY A 70 -28.74 -1.46 18.18
N ILE A 71 -29.52 -0.43 17.84
CA ILE A 71 -30.82 -0.18 18.46
C ILE A 71 -31.75 -1.38 18.26
N LYS A 72 -32.17 -1.97 19.38
CA LYS A 72 -33.34 -2.84 19.40
C LYS A 72 -34.57 -1.96 19.49
N LEU A 73 -35.47 -2.12 18.52
CA LEU A 73 -36.72 -1.38 18.50
C LEU A 73 -37.45 -1.58 19.83
N PRO A 74 -37.75 -0.51 20.59
CA PRO A 74 -38.55 -0.63 21.79
C PRO A 74 -39.91 -1.22 21.47
N SER A 75 -40.44 -2.09 22.32
CA SER A 75 -41.68 -2.84 22.04
C SER A 75 -42.93 -1.96 21.99
N ILE A 76 -42.85 -0.72 22.49
CA ILE A 76 -43.99 0.18 22.67
C ILE A 76 -43.69 1.53 22.02
N PRO A 77 -44.39 1.91 20.94
CA PRO A 77 -44.26 3.25 20.35
C PRO A 77 -44.94 4.32 21.22
N LEU A 78 -44.52 5.56 21.02
CA LEU A 78 -45.09 6.72 21.70
C LEU A 78 -46.54 6.96 21.26
N LYS A 79 -47.43 7.00 22.26
CA LYS A 79 -48.86 7.26 22.06
C LYS A 79 -49.09 8.70 21.62
N SER A 80 -49.67 8.88 20.44
CA SER A 80 -49.94 10.18 19.81
C SER A 80 -50.78 11.15 20.67
N ALA A 81 -51.66 10.62 21.54
CA ALA A 81 -52.51 11.42 22.43
C ALA A 81 -51.79 11.99 23.66
N LEU A 82 -50.63 11.45 24.03
CA LEU A 82 -49.85 11.90 25.18
C LEU A 82 -48.97 13.11 24.84
N ARG A 83 -48.43 13.76 25.87
CA ARG A 83 -47.55 14.94 25.75
C ARG A 83 -46.09 14.53 25.88
N VAL A 84 -45.18 15.32 25.33
CA VAL A 84 -43.72 15.13 25.44
C VAL A 84 -43.31 14.95 26.92
N GLY A 85 -43.80 15.82 27.81
CA GLY A 85 -43.53 15.72 29.24
C GLY A 85 -44.04 14.45 29.94
N SER A 86 -44.90 13.64 29.29
CA SER A 86 -45.26 12.33 29.84
C SER A 86 -44.12 11.32 29.77
N TYR A 87 -43.19 11.51 28.83
CA TYR A 87 -42.05 10.62 28.56
C TYR A 87 -40.74 11.20 29.11
N TRP A 88 -40.48 12.51 28.93
CA TRP A 88 -39.29 13.19 29.45
C TRP A 88 -39.69 14.11 30.61
N LYS A 89 -39.66 13.54 31.83
CA LYS A 89 -40.14 14.22 33.06
C LYS A 89 -39.07 15.10 33.71
N ASP A 90 -37.80 14.77 33.55
CA ASP A 90 -36.67 15.51 34.12
C ASP A 90 -35.76 16.03 32.99
N LEU A 91 -35.84 17.34 32.72
CA LEU A 91 -35.07 17.98 31.66
C LEU A 91 -33.57 18.03 31.97
N LYS A 92 -33.16 17.85 33.23
CA LYS A 92 -31.74 17.84 33.61
C LYS A 92 -31.02 16.55 33.21
N GLN A 93 -31.78 15.51 32.85
CA GLN A 93 -31.25 14.23 32.37
C GLN A 93 -31.13 14.18 30.85
N LEU A 94 -31.56 15.23 30.14
CA LEU A 94 -31.37 15.31 28.70
C LEU A 94 -29.90 15.67 28.42
N ASP A 95 -29.16 14.70 27.92
CA ASP A 95 -27.82 14.92 27.37
C ASP A 95 -27.94 15.30 25.89
N GLU A 96 -27.34 16.42 25.51
CA GLU A 96 -27.31 16.90 24.12
C GLU A 96 -26.52 15.97 23.19
N ASN A 97 -25.65 15.13 23.74
CA ASN A 97 -24.93 14.10 23.00
C ASN A 97 -25.71 12.80 22.90
N HIS A 98 -26.94 12.72 23.43
CA HIS A 98 -27.79 11.55 23.33
C HIS A 98 -28.93 11.78 22.35
N THR A 99 -29.39 10.70 21.74
CA THR A 99 -30.60 10.62 20.93
C THR A 99 -31.75 10.22 21.84
N GLN A 100 -32.80 11.02 21.84
CA GLN A 100 -33.97 10.79 22.69
C GLN A 100 -35.16 10.18 21.94
N VAL A 101 -35.25 10.40 20.62
CA VAL A 101 -36.36 9.94 19.80
C VAL A 101 -35.85 9.09 18.66
N LEU A 102 -36.26 7.84 18.60
CA LEU A 102 -36.08 6.99 17.42
C LEU A 102 -37.30 7.14 16.51
N VAL A 103 -37.04 7.41 15.23
CA VAL A 103 -38.05 7.60 14.18
C VAL A 103 -37.99 6.40 13.24
N GLU A 104 -39.04 5.58 13.18
CA GLU A 104 -39.16 4.50 12.20
C GLU A 104 -40.11 4.95 11.09
N ALA A 105 -39.66 4.98 9.84
CA ALA A 105 -40.46 5.49 8.73
C ALA A 105 -40.03 4.89 7.38
N GLU A 106 -40.93 4.92 6.40
CA GLU A 106 -40.63 4.66 4.99
C GLU A 106 -40.32 5.99 4.29
N ILE A 107 -39.37 6.03 3.34
CA ILE A 107 -38.99 7.25 2.61
C ILE A 107 -39.57 7.21 1.20
N LEU A 108 -40.26 8.27 0.77
CA LEU A 108 -40.86 8.41 -0.56
C LEU A 108 -40.13 9.54 -1.33
N GLY A 109 -39.13 9.17 -2.14
CA GLY A 109 -38.26 10.08 -2.92
C GLY A 109 -37.31 9.30 -3.83
N GLY A 110 -36.93 9.86 -4.98
CA GLY A 110 -36.51 9.14 -6.19
C GLY A 110 -35.13 8.45 -6.19
N ASP A 111 -35.11 7.34 -6.93
CA ASP A 111 -33.98 6.61 -7.54
C ASP A 111 -32.99 5.84 -6.64
N GLN A 112 -32.81 4.57 -7.01
CA GLN A 112 -32.11 3.52 -6.27
C GLN A 112 -30.57 3.61 -6.38
N THR A 113 -29.97 4.76 -6.08
CA THR A 113 -28.50 4.93 -6.20
C THR A 113 -27.80 5.42 -4.93
N HIS A 114 -28.33 5.13 -3.73
CA HIS A 114 -27.61 5.32 -2.46
C HIS A 114 -27.37 4.00 -1.70
N GLY A 115 -26.63 3.12 -2.36
CA GLY A 115 -25.90 2.04 -1.70
C GLY A 115 -24.68 2.59 -0.94
N ARG A 116 -24.87 3.10 0.29
CA ARG A 116 -23.76 3.40 1.23
C ARG A 116 -23.91 2.67 2.56
N GLU A 117 -23.27 1.51 2.61
CA GLU A 117 -22.31 1.09 3.64
C GLU A 117 -22.42 1.66 5.07
N LEU A 118 -22.73 0.76 6.02
CA LEU A 118 -22.64 0.97 7.47
C LEU A 118 -21.19 1.26 7.95
N ALA A 119 -21.05 2.15 8.95
CA ALA A 119 -19.86 2.26 9.79
C ALA A 119 -20.00 1.37 11.06
N PRO A 120 -18.92 0.68 11.50
CA PRO A 120 -18.98 -0.31 12.58
C PRO A 120 -18.74 0.26 13.98
N ASN A 121 -19.40 -0.40 14.94
CA ASN A 121 -19.21 -0.32 16.39
C ASN A 121 -17.89 -1.00 16.81
N ARG A 122 -16.89 -0.22 17.24
CA ARG A 122 -15.68 -0.64 17.95
C ARG A 122 -16.01 -1.00 19.40
N ASN A 123 -16.66 -2.13 19.63
CA ASN A 123 -16.44 -2.94 20.85
C ASN A 123 -17.00 -4.36 20.70
N ARG A 124 -16.57 -5.00 19.62
CA ARG A 124 -16.32 -6.43 19.40
C ARG A 124 -16.10 -6.52 17.91
N VAL A 125 -14.86 -6.77 17.50
CA VAL A 125 -14.56 -6.93 16.08
C VAL A 125 -15.26 -8.21 15.63
N ASP A 126 -16.46 -8.07 15.07
CA ASP A 126 -17.07 -9.11 14.25
C ASP A 126 -16.09 -9.36 13.10
N PRO A 127 -15.51 -10.58 12.98
CA PRO A 127 -14.58 -10.89 11.90
C PRO A 127 -15.14 -10.51 10.53
N LEU A 128 -16.46 -10.62 10.34
CA LEU A 128 -17.13 -10.26 9.09
C LEU A 128 -17.14 -8.74 8.81
N SER A 129 -17.22 -7.89 9.85
CA SER A 129 -17.18 -6.43 9.69
C SER A 129 -15.75 -5.91 9.44
N LEU A 130 -14.74 -6.53 10.06
CA LEU A 130 -13.34 -6.25 9.76
C LEU A 130 -12.97 -6.71 8.34
N ILE A 131 -13.44 -7.90 7.94
CA ILE A 131 -13.27 -8.40 6.58
C ILE A 131 -13.94 -7.45 5.59
N SER A 132 -15.15 -6.94 5.88
CA SER A 132 -15.84 -5.96 5.05
C SER A 132 -15.11 -4.62 4.98
N ALA A 133 -14.61 -4.08 6.11
CA ALA A 133 -13.85 -2.84 6.13
C ALA A 133 -12.50 -2.97 5.39
N ILE A 134 -11.77 -4.07 5.61
CA ILE A 134 -10.54 -4.39 4.88
C ILE A 134 -10.84 -4.57 3.39
N ALA A 135 -11.96 -5.20 3.03
CA ALA A 135 -12.38 -5.32 1.64
C ALA A 135 -12.66 -3.95 1.01
N ARG A 136 -13.38 -3.04 1.70
CA ARG A 136 -13.62 -1.67 1.22
C ARG A 136 -12.34 -0.88 1.00
N LEU A 137 -11.40 -0.95 1.94
CA LEU A 137 -10.10 -0.28 1.81
C LEU A 137 -9.29 -0.85 0.63
N LYS A 138 -9.32 -2.17 0.44
CA LYS A 138 -8.73 -2.81 -0.75
C LYS A 138 -9.39 -2.32 -2.03
N THR A 139 -10.72 -2.32 -2.09
CA THR A 139 -11.49 -1.83 -3.25
C THR A 139 -11.16 -0.39 -3.58
N ARG A 140 -11.13 0.52 -2.59
CA ARG A 140 -10.77 1.92 -2.82
C ARG A 140 -9.35 2.10 -3.33
N ARG A 141 -8.40 1.35 -2.78
CA ARG A 141 -7.01 1.38 -3.26
C ARG A 141 -6.90 0.85 -4.69
N ASP A 142 -7.66 -0.18 -5.03
CA ASP A 142 -7.66 -0.75 -6.38
C ASP A 142 -8.32 0.19 -7.39
N GLN A 143 -9.41 0.86 -7.01
CA GLN A 143 -10.05 1.95 -7.76
C GLN A 143 -9.10 3.13 -7.96
N THR A 144 -8.38 3.53 -6.91
CA THR A 144 -7.36 4.59 -6.99
C THR A 144 -6.26 4.22 -7.98
N ALA A 145 -5.80 2.98 -7.93
CA ALA A 145 -4.79 2.50 -8.87
C ALA A 145 -5.31 2.47 -10.31
N GLU A 146 -6.55 2.06 -10.53
CA GLU A 146 -7.20 2.12 -11.84
C GLU A 146 -7.30 3.56 -12.35
N ALA A 147 -7.82 4.46 -11.52
CA ALA A 147 -7.98 5.86 -11.90
C ALA A 147 -6.64 6.56 -12.19
N PHE A 148 -5.55 6.22 -11.50
CA PHE A 148 -4.20 6.71 -11.84
C PHE A 148 -3.63 6.11 -13.14
N ARG A 149 -4.01 4.88 -13.50
CA ARG A 149 -3.64 4.27 -14.79
C ARG A 149 -4.38 4.86 -15.98
N ASP A 150 -5.57 5.41 -15.74
CA ASP A 150 -6.42 6.02 -16.77
C ASP A 150 -6.26 7.55 -16.85
N ALA A 151 -5.55 8.15 -15.89
CA ALA A 151 -5.30 9.59 -15.83
C ALA A 151 -4.41 10.09 -16.99
N GLY A 152 -4.34 11.42 -17.19
CA GLY A 152 -3.38 11.99 -18.14
C GLY A 152 -1.92 11.68 -17.78
N SER A 153 -0.95 12.06 -18.63
CA SER A 153 0.47 11.83 -18.33
C SER A 153 0.90 12.48 -17.00
N ALA A 154 1.94 11.93 -16.36
CA ALA A 154 2.46 12.49 -15.09
C ALA A 154 2.80 13.99 -15.20
N SER A 155 3.43 14.39 -16.31
CA SER A 155 3.75 15.79 -16.62
C SER A 155 2.50 16.65 -16.78
N THR A 156 1.51 16.19 -17.56
CA THR A 156 0.25 16.94 -17.74
C THR A 156 -0.48 17.14 -16.40
N ALA A 157 -0.52 16.10 -15.57
CA ALA A 157 -1.14 16.13 -14.26
C ALA A 157 -0.37 16.98 -13.22
N ALA A 158 0.90 17.31 -13.49
CA ALA A 158 1.72 18.18 -12.66
C ALA A 158 1.57 19.67 -13.01
N ASN A 159 0.89 20.01 -14.11
CA ASN A 159 0.52 21.38 -14.39
C ASN A 159 -0.44 21.90 -13.31
N HIS A 160 -0.21 23.11 -12.80
CA HIS A 160 -0.93 23.64 -11.64
C HIS A 160 -2.47 23.59 -11.76
N ARG A 161 -3.05 23.92 -12.92
CA ARG A 161 -4.52 23.89 -13.12
C ARG A 161 -5.06 22.47 -13.14
N VAL A 162 -4.34 21.57 -13.79
CA VAL A 162 -4.72 20.15 -13.89
C VAL A 162 -4.61 19.50 -12.51
N PHE A 163 -3.54 19.80 -11.77
CA PHE A 163 -3.35 19.33 -10.41
C PHE A 163 -4.45 19.85 -9.47
N GLU A 164 -4.82 21.14 -9.56
CA GLU A 164 -5.92 21.69 -8.78
C GLU A 164 -7.24 20.96 -9.03
N GLN A 165 -7.56 20.67 -10.30
CA GLN A 165 -8.75 19.89 -10.66
C GLN A 165 -8.68 18.44 -10.14
N GLN A 166 -7.51 17.81 -10.23
CA GLN A 166 -7.26 16.48 -9.67
C GLN A 166 -7.49 16.46 -8.15
N GLN A 167 -7.11 17.52 -7.43
CA GLN A 167 -7.29 17.62 -5.98
C GLN A 167 -8.76 17.77 -5.53
N VAL A 168 -9.71 17.99 -6.44
CA VAL A 168 -11.14 17.97 -6.12
C VAL A 168 -11.71 16.54 -6.19
N ARG A 169 -11.04 15.64 -6.90
CA ARG A 169 -11.46 14.24 -7.05
C ARG A 169 -11.02 13.40 -5.86
N ASP A 170 -11.83 12.42 -5.48
CA ASP A 170 -11.51 11.52 -4.37
C ASP A 170 -10.70 10.29 -4.81
N ASP A 171 -10.76 9.91 -6.08
CA ASP A 171 -10.15 8.69 -6.63
C ASP A 171 -8.68 8.86 -7.04
N ILE A 172 -8.22 10.09 -7.31
CA ILE A 172 -6.83 10.37 -7.73
C ILE A 172 -6.19 11.55 -7.00
N SER A 173 -6.72 11.98 -5.85
CA SER A 173 -6.06 13.03 -5.08
C SER A 173 -4.71 12.56 -4.50
N ILE A 174 -3.77 13.50 -4.40
CA ILE A 174 -2.47 13.30 -3.74
C ILE A 174 -2.43 14.19 -2.50
N LEU A 175 -2.42 13.59 -1.31
CA LEU A 175 -2.41 14.29 -0.05
C LEU A 175 -0.99 14.77 0.26
N ASN A 176 -0.68 15.97 -0.22
CA ASN A 176 0.60 16.65 -0.05
C ASN A 176 0.50 18.01 0.65
N GLY A 177 -0.66 18.29 1.26
CA GLY A 177 -0.98 19.55 1.90
C GLY A 177 -1.31 20.69 0.95
N ARG A 178 -1.51 20.43 -0.36
CA ARG A 178 -1.87 21.45 -1.35
C ARG A 178 -3.17 21.08 -2.08
N PRO A 179 -4.31 21.73 -1.76
CA PRO A 179 -4.52 22.73 -0.70
C PRO A 179 -4.44 22.14 0.72
N GLN A 180 -4.40 22.97 1.77
CA GLN A 180 -4.25 22.53 3.18
C GLN A 180 -5.22 21.41 3.60
N ARG A 181 -6.45 21.40 3.06
CA ARG A 181 -7.44 20.34 3.30
C ARG A 181 -7.03 18.94 2.77
N ARG A 182 -5.97 18.87 1.96
CA ARG A 182 -5.36 17.64 1.41
C ARG A 182 -4.06 17.31 2.14
N SER A 183 -4.04 17.54 3.44
CA SER A 183 -2.97 17.08 4.35
C SER A 183 -3.37 15.76 4.98
N GLU A 184 -2.36 15.00 5.42
CA GLU A 184 -2.54 13.76 6.17
C GLU A 184 -1.58 13.76 7.37
N VAL A 185 -1.74 12.82 8.31
CA VAL A 185 -0.82 12.61 9.43
C VAL A 185 0.62 12.34 8.94
N PRO A 186 1.64 12.55 9.78
CA PRO A 186 3.04 12.38 9.39
C PRO A 186 3.33 11.01 8.79
N ILE A 187 4.02 10.95 7.64
CA ILE A 187 4.28 9.69 6.92
C ILE A 187 5.10 8.68 7.72
N GLN A 188 5.84 9.15 8.73
CA GLN A 188 6.56 8.34 9.73
C GLN A 188 5.63 7.33 10.43
N LEU A 189 4.36 7.70 10.65
CA LEU A 189 3.36 6.81 11.26
C LEU A 189 2.97 5.64 10.35
N PHE A 190 3.21 5.76 9.04
CA PHE A 190 2.89 4.71 8.07
C PHE A 190 4.07 3.80 7.76
N HIS A 191 5.32 4.29 7.89
CA HIS A 191 6.49 3.46 7.66
C HIS A 191 7.76 3.99 8.37
N PRO A 192 8.53 3.11 9.06
CA PRO A 192 9.73 3.51 9.82
C PRO A 192 10.89 4.02 8.96
N ALA A 193 10.88 3.80 7.64
CA ALA A 193 11.93 4.33 6.76
C ALA A 193 12.07 5.86 6.83
N PHE A 194 10.98 6.57 7.11
CA PHE A 194 11.01 8.04 7.19
C PHE A 194 11.55 8.54 8.54
N ASP A 195 11.32 7.80 9.63
CA ASP A 195 11.99 8.03 10.91
C ASP A 195 13.48 7.69 10.82
N HIS A 196 13.81 6.62 10.10
CA HIS A 196 15.20 6.25 9.80
C HIS A 196 15.92 7.38 9.08
N PHE A 197 15.33 7.95 8.01
CA PHE A 197 15.88 9.10 7.31
C PHE A 197 16.12 10.30 8.24
N ALA A 198 15.12 10.69 9.03
CA ALA A 198 15.22 11.81 9.97
C ALA A 198 16.30 11.58 11.05
N THR A 199 16.44 10.34 11.52
CA THR A 199 17.46 9.95 12.49
C THR A 199 18.86 10.04 11.89
N GLN A 200 19.06 9.55 10.65
CA GLN A 200 20.34 9.64 9.95
C GLN A 200 20.78 11.09 9.69
N LEU A 201 19.85 12.03 9.54
CA LEU A 201 20.18 13.46 9.43
C LEU A 201 20.59 14.10 10.76
N LYS A 202 20.01 13.66 11.88
CA LYS A 202 20.34 14.17 13.23
C LYS A 202 21.63 13.56 13.76
N GLU A 203 21.85 12.28 13.48
CA GLU A 203 22.97 11.48 13.97
C GLU A 203 23.68 10.81 12.78
N PRO A 204 24.33 11.60 11.90
CA PRO A 204 24.95 11.06 10.70
C PRO A 204 26.17 10.22 11.05
N ALA A 205 26.24 9.03 10.45
CA ALA A 205 27.50 8.29 10.41
C ALA A 205 28.57 9.11 9.69
N ILE A 206 29.82 8.99 10.13
CA ILE A 206 30.96 9.69 9.49
C ILE A 206 31.13 9.14 8.07
N PRO A 207 30.92 9.94 7.01
CA PRO A 207 31.07 9.46 5.65
C PRO A 207 32.54 9.15 5.33
N LYS A 208 32.78 8.18 4.45
CA LYS A 208 34.12 7.84 3.96
C LYS A 208 34.58 8.84 2.89
N ALA A 209 35.88 8.93 2.65
CA ALA A 209 36.46 9.81 1.62
C ALA A 209 35.86 9.60 0.22
N GLU A 210 35.58 8.35 -0.16
CA GLU A 210 34.91 8.00 -1.43
C GLU A 210 33.52 8.64 -1.58
N ASN A 211 32.77 8.77 -0.48
CA ASN A 211 31.46 9.42 -0.47
C ASN A 211 31.59 10.92 -0.74
N TYR A 212 32.61 11.58 -0.17
CA TYR A 212 32.84 13.01 -0.39
C TYR A 212 33.13 13.30 -1.85
N LEU A 213 34.01 12.51 -2.49
CA LEU A 213 34.35 12.67 -3.90
C LEU A 213 33.13 12.47 -4.81
N ALA A 214 32.37 11.38 -4.61
CA ALA A 214 31.18 11.12 -5.41
C ALA A 214 30.12 12.22 -5.28
N VAL A 215 29.93 12.75 -4.07
CA VAL A 215 29.00 13.86 -3.83
C VAL A 215 29.53 15.14 -4.44
N GLU A 216 30.80 15.48 -4.27
CA GLU A 216 31.41 16.68 -4.84
C GLU A 216 31.30 16.71 -6.37
N ASP A 217 31.63 15.61 -7.05
CA ASP A 217 31.49 15.49 -8.51
C ASP A 217 30.05 15.72 -8.96
N PHE A 218 29.08 15.13 -8.23
CA PHE A 218 27.67 15.36 -8.49
C PHE A 218 27.25 16.82 -8.28
N LEU A 219 27.70 17.48 -7.20
CA LEU A 219 27.41 18.89 -6.92
C LEU A 219 27.96 19.81 -8.02
N PHE A 220 29.18 19.57 -8.49
CA PHE A 220 29.76 20.35 -9.59
C PHE A 220 28.97 20.21 -10.88
N SER A 221 28.52 19.00 -11.19
CA SER A 221 27.65 18.76 -12.35
C SER A 221 26.29 19.43 -12.17
N ALA A 222 25.68 19.34 -10.99
CA ALA A 222 24.37 19.94 -10.73
C ALA A 222 24.34 21.47 -10.89
N GLN A 223 25.47 22.15 -10.65
CA GLN A 223 25.64 23.59 -10.83
C GLN A 223 25.85 24.05 -12.27
N GLN A 224 26.21 23.14 -13.19
CA GLN A 224 26.39 23.52 -14.58
C GLN A 224 25.05 23.93 -15.21
N ILE A 225 25.16 24.87 -16.15
CA ILE A 225 24.04 25.27 -17.01
C ILE A 225 24.06 24.36 -18.23
N TYR A 226 22.92 23.76 -18.56
CA TYR A 226 22.77 22.86 -19.69
C TYR A 226 21.78 23.45 -20.70
N ASP A 227 21.99 23.14 -21.98
CA ASP A 227 21.11 23.58 -23.05
C ASP A 227 19.72 22.93 -22.97
N ASP A 228 19.66 21.68 -22.49
CA ASP A 228 18.42 20.91 -22.39
C ASP A 228 18.43 19.85 -21.28
N LYS A 229 17.23 19.44 -20.85
CA LYS A 229 16.99 18.44 -19.80
C LYS A 229 17.62 17.07 -20.09
N LYS A 230 17.62 16.63 -21.35
CA LYS A 230 18.14 15.31 -21.74
C LYS A 230 19.66 15.27 -21.61
N THR A 231 20.34 16.34 -22.03
CA THR A 231 21.79 16.50 -21.86
C THR A 231 22.15 16.56 -20.38
N ARG A 232 21.42 17.36 -19.58
CA ARG A 232 21.60 17.41 -18.12
C ARG A 232 21.50 16.01 -17.49
N TRP A 233 20.44 15.26 -17.80
CA TRP A 233 20.25 13.91 -17.26
C TRP A 233 21.36 12.94 -17.67
N SER A 234 21.76 12.94 -18.94
CA SER A 234 22.80 12.05 -19.47
C SER A 234 24.13 12.23 -18.76
N VAL A 235 24.47 13.44 -18.32
CA VAL A 235 25.72 13.73 -17.59
C VAL A 235 25.57 13.39 -16.10
N MET A 236 24.42 13.72 -15.51
CA MET A 236 24.23 13.61 -14.05
C MET A 236 23.87 12.20 -13.57
N LYS A 237 23.29 11.34 -14.41
CA LYS A 237 22.72 10.06 -13.98
C LYS A 237 23.71 9.16 -13.23
N ASP A 238 24.92 8.99 -13.78
CA ASP A 238 25.92 8.10 -13.19
C ASP A 238 26.56 8.73 -11.94
N LEU A 239 26.74 10.06 -11.93
CA LEU A 239 27.18 10.82 -10.76
C LEU A 239 26.16 10.73 -9.62
N LEU A 240 24.86 10.87 -9.92
CA LEU A 240 23.79 10.70 -8.96
C LEU A 240 23.76 9.27 -8.42
N SER A 241 23.91 8.28 -9.29
CA SER A 241 23.97 6.87 -8.87
C SER A 241 25.15 6.60 -7.93
N ALA A 242 26.32 7.19 -8.21
CA ALA A 242 27.49 7.10 -7.35
C ALA A 242 27.27 7.80 -6.00
N ALA A 243 26.72 9.02 -5.99
CA ALA A 243 26.42 9.76 -4.77
C ALA A 243 25.35 9.08 -3.90
N LEU A 244 24.36 8.43 -4.51
CA LEU A 244 23.34 7.65 -3.81
C LEU A 244 23.87 6.28 -3.35
N GLY A 245 24.92 5.75 -3.97
CA GLY A 245 25.36 4.37 -3.78
C GLY A 245 24.37 3.32 -4.30
N HIS A 246 23.46 3.72 -5.19
CA HIS A 246 22.40 2.87 -5.75
C HIS A 246 22.25 3.16 -7.25
N VAL A 247 22.07 2.11 -8.05
CA VAL A 247 21.89 2.27 -9.50
C VAL A 247 20.55 2.97 -9.79
N VAL A 248 20.62 4.12 -10.45
CA VAL A 248 19.44 4.81 -10.97
C VAL A 248 19.20 4.35 -12.41
N GLY A 249 18.13 3.58 -12.61
CA GLY A 249 17.73 3.05 -13.91
C GLY A 249 16.70 3.93 -14.62
N ILE A 250 16.32 3.51 -15.82
CA ILE A 250 15.15 4.05 -16.54
C ILE A 250 14.16 2.91 -16.64
N GLU A 251 12.90 3.20 -16.34
CA GLU A 251 11.82 2.25 -16.56
C GLU A 251 10.59 2.96 -17.13
N PRO A 252 10.35 2.86 -18.44
CA PRO A 252 9.15 3.43 -19.01
C PRO A 252 7.94 2.62 -18.55
N ILE A 253 6.90 3.33 -18.09
CA ILE A 253 5.60 2.76 -17.79
C ILE A 253 4.53 3.51 -18.59
N ASN A 254 3.35 2.92 -18.74
CA ASN A 254 2.28 3.57 -19.47
C ASN A 254 1.95 4.94 -18.84
N GLN A 255 1.86 5.99 -19.68
CA GLN A 255 1.54 7.37 -19.29
C GLN A 255 2.48 8.00 -18.24
N CYS A 256 3.67 7.45 -18.02
CA CYS A 256 4.67 8.05 -17.13
C CYS A 256 6.09 7.61 -17.51
N GLU A 257 6.94 8.60 -17.74
CA GLU A 257 8.37 8.45 -17.89
C GLU A 257 9.00 9.36 -16.84
N SER A 258 9.42 8.81 -15.69
CA SER A 258 10.32 9.55 -14.80
C SER A 258 11.72 9.52 -15.38
N ASP A 259 12.51 10.55 -15.11
CA ASP A 259 13.89 10.61 -15.60
C ASP A 259 14.73 9.44 -15.06
N GLY A 260 14.53 9.09 -13.78
CA GLY A 260 15.20 7.96 -13.16
C GLY A 260 14.38 7.25 -12.10
N VAL A 261 14.74 6.00 -11.82
CA VAL A 261 14.10 5.19 -10.78
C VAL A 261 15.10 4.23 -10.14
N VAL A 262 15.03 4.07 -8.82
CA VAL A 262 15.74 3.00 -8.09
C VAL A 262 14.81 1.80 -7.95
N ILE A 263 15.18 0.68 -8.56
CA ILE A 263 14.36 -0.52 -8.63
C ILE A 263 15.03 -1.65 -7.86
N PHE A 264 14.30 -2.23 -6.90
CA PHE A 264 14.69 -3.47 -6.24
C PHE A 264 14.12 -4.64 -7.03
N ARG A 265 14.98 -5.59 -7.42
CA ARG A 265 14.57 -6.77 -8.19
C ARG A 265 14.72 -8.03 -7.33
N GLY A 266 13.67 -8.84 -7.26
CA GLY A 266 13.79 -10.22 -6.80
C GLY A 266 14.49 -11.06 -7.86
N GLY A 267 14.99 -12.25 -7.48
CA GLY A 267 15.49 -13.23 -8.44
C GLY A 267 14.39 -13.71 -9.42
N TYR A 268 14.63 -14.84 -10.10
CA TYR A 268 13.76 -15.36 -11.18
C TYR A 268 12.24 -15.26 -10.87
N TRP A 269 11.48 -14.76 -11.86
CA TRP A 269 10.02 -14.48 -11.86
C TRP A 269 9.54 -13.15 -11.25
N ALA A 270 10.38 -12.10 -11.38
CA ALA A 270 10.03 -10.72 -11.76
C ALA A 270 9.03 -9.91 -10.89
N ARG A 271 9.03 -10.09 -9.57
CA ARG A 271 8.54 -9.03 -8.68
C ARG A 271 9.62 -7.97 -8.51
N LYS A 272 9.21 -6.72 -8.54
CA LYS A 272 10.07 -5.56 -8.29
C LYS A 272 9.36 -4.58 -7.38
N ALA A 273 10.15 -3.77 -6.71
CA ALA A 273 9.68 -2.69 -5.86
C ALA A 273 10.44 -1.41 -6.22
N TYR A 274 9.85 -0.25 -5.92
CA TYR A 274 10.47 1.03 -6.20
C TYR A 274 10.96 1.67 -4.90
N GLY A 275 12.27 1.92 -4.82
CA GLY A 275 12.90 2.57 -3.66
C GLY A 275 12.86 4.09 -3.74
N ALA A 276 13.08 4.64 -4.94
CA ALA A 276 13.06 6.07 -5.18
C ALA A 276 12.64 6.40 -6.62
N MET A 277 11.90 7.50 -6.80
CA MET A 277 11.60 8.11 -8.10
C MET A 277 12.43 9.39 -8.25
N ILE A 278 13.09 9.57 -9.40
CA ILE A 278 13.94 10.72 -9.68
C ILE A 278 13.30 11.55 -10.80
N GLU A 279 13.09 12.83 -10.53
CA GLU A 279 12.61 13.82 -11.51
C GLU A 279 13.65 14.93 -11.64
N ILE A 280 14.13 15.20 -12.86
CA ILE A 280 15.13 16.23 -13.13
C ILE A 280 14.59 17.24 -14.13
N ASN A 281 14.61 18.52 -13.77
CA ASN A 281 14.34 19.61 -14.70
C ASN A 281 15.60 20.44 -14.94
N ASN A 282 15.65 21.09 -16.10
CA ASN A 282 16.82 21.90 -16.46
C ASN A 282 17.01 23.05 -15.47
N GLU A 283 15.93 23.78 -15.19
CA GLU A 283 15.87 24.81 -14.16
C GLU A 283 14.51 24.76 -13.44
N VAL A 284 14.40 25.47 -12.32
CA VAL A 284 13.11 25.65 -11.64
C VAL A 284 12.13 26.33 -12.61
N SER A 285 10.92 25.77 -12.74
CA SER A 285 9.80 26.30 -13.54
C SER A 285 9.88 26.22 -15.07
N THR A 286 10.88 25.56 -15.68
CA THR A 286 11.00 25.49 -17.16
C THR A 286 9.85 24.76 -17.85
N ASP A 287 9.25 23.77 -17.19
CA ASP A 287 8.34 22.82 -17.84
C ASP A 287 6.86 23.14 -17.53
N ASN A 288 6.57 24.32 -16.97
CA ASN A 288 5.24 24.76 -16.52
C ASN A 288 4.54 23.74 -15.58
N CYS A 289 5.36 22.91 -14.92
CA CYS A 289 4.99 21.85 -13.99
C CYS A 289 5.84 22.01 -12.73
N ASP A 290 5.25 21.71 -11.57
CA ASP A 290 5.97 21.67 -10.30
C ASP A 290 6.72 20.32 -10.21
N PRO A 291 8.06 20.29 -10.11
CA PRO A 291 8.83 19.05 -10.08
C PRO A 291 8.46 18.12 -8.91
N CYS A 292 8.07 18.67 -7.76
CA CYS A 292 7.62 17.86 -6.61
C CYS A 292 6.32 17.13 -6.95
N ILE A 293 5.40 17.84 -7.61
CA ILE A 293 4.13 17.28 -8.04
C ILE A 293 4.37 16.23 -9.12
N GLN A 294 5.24 16.51 -10.09
CA GLN A 294 5.58 15.56 -11.14
C GLN A 294 6.18 14.27 -10.58
N GLY A 295 7.09 14.35 -9.60
CA GLY A 295 7.60 13.19 -8.89
C GLY A 295 6.50 12.43 -8.12
N ALA A 296 5.56 13.12 -7.48
CA ALA A 296 4.41 12.50 -6.82
C ALA A 296 3.46 11.79 -7.81
N GLN A 297 3.27 12.39 -8.99
CA GLN A 297 2.50 11.83 -10.10
C GLN A 297 3.18 10.58 -10.66
N ALA A 298 4.50 10.60 -10.79
CA ALA A 298 5.29 9.43 -11.18
C ALA A 298 5.14 8.31 -10.14
N TYR A 299 5.33 8.62 -8.85
CA TYR A 299 5.18 7.66 -7.76
C TYR A 299 3.81 6.95 -7.81
N SER A 300 2.75 7.75 -7.97
CA SER A 300 1.37 7.27 -8.02
C SER A 300 1.18 6.27 -9.17
N ARG A 301 1.75 6.55 -10.36
CA ARG A 301 1.61 5.69 -11.55
C ARG A 301 2.48 4.44 -11.51
N TYR A 302 3.72 4.54 -11.00
CA TYR A 302 4.60 3.38 -10.82
C TYR A 302 3.97 2.32 -9.94
N TRP A 303 3.45 2.73 -8.78
CA TRP A 303 2.80 1.80 -7.87
C TRP A 303 1.39 1.40 -8.27
N SER A 304 0.76 2.10 -9.21
CA SER A 304 -0.57 1.76 -9.73
C SER A 304 -0.54 0.75 -10.88
N GLN A 305 0.63 0.38 -11.41
CA GLN A 305 0.71 -0.65 -12.46
C GLN A 305 0.13 -1.99 -11.96
N THR A 306 -0.53 -2.75 -12.84
CA THR A 306 -1.13 -4.06 -12.50
C THR A 306 -0.10 -5.07 -12.00
N LYS A 307 1.13 -4.99 -12.52
CA LYS A 307 2.27 -5.80 -12.04
C LYS A 307 2.63 -5.53 -10.56
N MET A 308 2.14 -4.44 -9.98
CA MET A 308 2.38 -4.06 -8.58
C MET A 308 1.24 -4.46 -7.65
N ASP A 309 0.13 -5.01 -8.16
CA ASP A 309 -1.10 -5.23 -7.37
C ASP A 309 -0.83 -6.04 -6.09
N GLU A 310 -0.06 -7.12 -6.19
CA GLU A 310 0.26 -7.96 -5.03
C GLU A 310 1.14 -7.23 -3.99
N LEU A 311 2.13 -6.47 -4.44
CA LEU A 311 3.05 -5.78 -3.54
C LEU A 311 2.39 -4.55 -2.92
N ARG A 312 1.57 -3.84 -3.70
CA ARG A 312 0.67 -2.79 -3.23
C ARG A 312 -0.33 -3.35 -2.24
N ALA A 313 -0.79 -4.60 -2.43
CA ALA A 313 -1.66 -5.27 -1.47
C ALA A 313 -0.99 -5.60 -0.14
N ALA A 314 0.28 -5.99 -0.17
CA ALA A 314 1.05 -6.41 0.99
C ALA A 314 1.71 -5.26 1.76
N THR A 315 1.88 -4.09 1.14
CA THR A 315 2.68 -2.99 1.68
C THR A 315 1.93 -1.66 1.64
N ARG A 316 2.54 -0.61 2.20
CA ARG A 316 2.13 0.78 1.96
C ARG A 316 3.00 1.47 0.92
N CYS A 317 3.72 0.68 0.12
CA CYS A 317 4.58 1.16 -0.95
C CYS A 317 5.53 2.31 -0.58
N PRO A 318 6.17 2.33 0.62
CA PRO A 318 7.08 3.42 0.97
C PRO A 318 8.19 3.59 -0.09
N SER A 319 8.32 4.81 -0.61
CA SER A 319 9.39 5.21 -1.53
C SER A 319 9.85 6.63 -1.23
N LEU A 320 11.07 6.94 -1.60
CA LEU A 320 11.53 8.32 -1.71
C LEU A 320 11.14 8.92 -3.07
N ILE A 321 11.04 10.24 -3.11
CA ILE A 321 10.97 11.02 -4.36
C ILE A 321 12.09 12.04 -4.27
N ILE A 322 12.96 12.05 -5.25
CA ILE A 322 14.11 12.96 -5.34
C ILE A 322 13.87 13.83 -6.56
N PHE A 323 13.58 15.10 -6.36
CA PHE A 323 13.55 16.01 -7.49
C PHE A 323 14.80 16.90 -7.51
N ILE A 324 15.24 17.24 -8.71
CA ILE A 324 16.35 18.15 -8.95
C ILE A 324 15.90 19.15 -10.04
N ALA A 325 16.09 20.45 -9.83
CA ALA A 325 15.79 21.47 -10.83
C ALA A 325 16.87 22.55 -10.79
N GLY A 326 17.70 22.61 -11.83
CA GLY A 326 18.95 23.37 -11.76
C GLY A 326 19.77 22.92 -10.54
N PRO A 327 20.39 23.84 -9.79
CA PRO A 327 21.16 23.49 -8.59
C PRO A 327 20.27 23.31 -7.34
N TRP A 328 18.98 23.01 -7.47
CA TRP A 328 18.07 22.80 -6.33
C TRP A 328 17.60 21.36 -6.25
N MET A 329 17.49 20.81 -5.04
CA MET A 329 16.97 19.47 -4.79
C MET A 329 16.03 19.48 -3.59
N CYS A 330 15.04 18.60 -3.55
CA CYS A 330 14.43 18.19 -2.28
C CYS A 330 13.97 16.74 -2.31
N ILE A 331 13.96 16.17 -1.12
CA ILE A 331 13.62 14.79 -0.86
C ILE A 331 12.21 14.77 -0.27
N LEU A 332 11.31 14.00 -0.88
CA LEU A 332 10.00 13.70 -0.34
C LEU A 332 9.90 12.21 0.00
N GLY A 333 9.03 11.88 0.93
CA GLY A 333 8.61 10.52 1.21
C GLY A 333 7.17 10.30 0.76
N ALA A 334 6.87 9.12 0.26
CA ALA A 334 5.56 8.78 -0.27
C ALA A 334 5.08 7.41 0.24
N VAL A 335 3.78 7.30 0.50
CA VAL A 335 3.09 6.04 0.83
C VAL A 335 1.78 5.91 0.06
N TYR A 336 1.40 4.67 -0.22
CA TYR A 336 0.18 4.28 -0.93
C TYR A 336 -0.78 3.61 0.05
N LEU A 337 -1.84 4.32 0.42
CA LEU A 337 -2.90 3.87 1.32
C LEU A 337 -4.15 3.50 0.49
N GLU A 338 -5.33 3.94 0.92
CA GLU A 338 -6.48 4.06 0.00
C GLU A 338 -6.38 5.29 -0.91
N HIS A 339 -5.44 6.19 -0.60
CA HIS A 339 -5.07 7.37 -1.37
C HIS A 339 -3.54 7.53 -1.31
N ILE A 340 -2.98 8.46 -2.08
CA ILE A 340 -1.54 8.73 -2.09
C ILE A 340 -1.23 9.82 -1.06
N VAL A 341 -0.23 9.60 -0.21
CA VAL A 341 0.30 10.63 0.70
C VAL A 341 1.74 10.91 0.34
N VAL A 342 2.10 12.19 0.18
CA VAL A 342 3.46 12.64 -0.12
C VAL A 342 3.81 13.81 0.79
N GLN A 343 4.93 13.73 1.50
CA GLN A 343 5.38 14.81 2.39
C GLN A 343 6.85 15.14 2.16
N PRO A 344 7.25 16.42 2.19
CA PRO A 344 8.65 16.79 2.11
C PRO A 344 9.40 16.28 3.36
N LEU A 345 10.53 15.63 3.14
CA LEU A 345 11.48 15.23 4.19
C LEU A 345 12.59 16.25 4.39
N THR A 346 12.84 17.08 3.37
CA THR A 346 13.77 18.22 3.42
C THR A 346 13.10 19.47 2.87
N GLU A 347 13.64 20.63 3.22
CA GLU A 347 13.45 21.85 2.43
C GLU A 347 14.20 21.77 1.08
N TYR A 348 14.04 22.79 0.22
CA TYR A 348 14.82 22.91 -1.01
C TYR A 348 16.30 23.16 -0.66
N VAL A 349 17.13 22.15 -0.88
CA VAL A 349 18.58 22.24 -0.67
C VAL A 349 19.28 22.68 -1.95
N TRP A 350 20.24 23.60 -1.82
CA TRP A 350 21.05 24.04 -2.95
C TRP A 350 22.27 23.11 -3.13
N LEU A 351 22.38 22.49 -4.31
CA LEU A 351 23.43 21.56 -4.75
C LEU A 351 24.73 22.27 -5.19
N GLY A 352 24.98 23.45 -4.63
CA GLY A 352 26.12 24.29 -4.95
C GLY A 352 27.37 24.01 -4.12
N HIS A 353 28.53 24.17 -4.75
CA HIS A 353 29.81 24.30 -4.08
C HIS A 353 29.97 25.77 -3.74
N HIS A 354 30.03 26.08 -2.46
CA HIS A 354 30.21 27.44 -1.99
C HIS A 354 31.69 27.64 -1.62
N PRO A 355 32.44 28.51 -2.30
CA PRO A 355 33.91 28.63 -2.18
C PRO A 355 34.48 28.97 -0.79
N GLN A 356 33.61 29.25 0.19
CA GLN A 356 33.97 29.64 1.56
C GLN A 356 33.29 28.77 2.63
N GLN A 357 32.67 27.66 2.25
CA GLN A 357 31.81 26.87 3.12
C GLN A 357 32.11 25.37 3.00
N ASP A 358 33.30 24.95 3.41
CA ASP A 358 33.71 23.52 3.43
C ASP A 358 32.73 22.62 4.22
N HIS A 359 32.04 23.19 5.22
CA HIS A 359 30.98 22.52 5.97
C HIS A 359 29.77 22.11 5.10
N ARG A 360 29.61 22.70 3.91
CA ARG A 360 28.47 22.45 3.02
C ARG A 360 28.65 21.13 2.29
N LEU A 361 29.86 20.84 1.81
CA LEU A 361 30.16 19.54 1.25
C LEU A 361 29.91 18.45 2.32
N THR A 362 30.35 18.68 3.56
CA THR A 362 30.08 17.77 4.68
C THR A 362 28.57 17.56 4.89
N HIS A 363 27.78 18.63 4.96
CA HIS A 363 26.33 18.54 5.11
C HIS A 363 25.66 17.80 3.95
N MET A 364 26.05 18.09 2.69
CA MET A 364 25.53 17.39 1.52
C MET A 364 25.91 15.91 1.52
N THR A 365 27.15 15.58 1.88
CA THR A 365 27.59 14.18 1.98
C THR A 365 26.81 13.44 3.06
N GLN A 366 26.50 14.08 4.19
CA GLN A 366 25.63 13.50 5.23
C GLN A 366 24.19 13.30 4.73
N LEU A 367 23.64 14.26 3.98
CA LEU A 367 22.32 14.13 3.36
C LEU A 367 22.29 12.96 2.37
N PHE A 368 23.27 12.84 1.47
CA PHE A 368 23.37 11.72 0.54
C PHE A 368 23.56 10.38 1.25
N ALA A 369 24.34 10.34 2.35
CA ALA A 369 24.45 9.16 3.20
C ALA A 369 23.11 8.76 3.83
N ALA A 370 22.32 9.74 4.31
CA ALA A 370 20.98 9.49 4.85
C ALA A 370 20.01 8.97 3.79
N ILE A 371 20.05 9.53 2.57
CA ILE A 371 19.27 9.03 1.42
C ILE A 371 19.67 7.60 1.10
N SER A 372 20.98 7.33 0.92
CA SER A 372 21.53 6.01 0.61
C SER A 372 21.13 4.97 1.64
N SER A 373 21.29 5.29 2.93
CA SER A 373 20.91 4.44 4.06
C SER A 373 19.42 4.13 4.07
N THR A 374 18.58 5.11 3.72
CA THR A 374 17.13 4.93 3.64
C THR A 374 16.72 4.08 2.44
N ILE A 375 17.35 4.24 1.28
CA ILE A 375 17.12 3.37 0.11
C ILE A 375 17.52 1.93 0.46
N THR A 376 18.65 1.71 1.13
CA THR A 376 19.08 0.39 1.61
C THR A 376 18.09 -0.20 2.63
N PHE A 377 17.58 0.62 3.55
CA PHE A 377 16.53 0.21 4.48
C PHE A 377 15.28 -0.30 3.73
N LEU A 378 14.82 0.45 2.73
CA LEU A 378 13.69 0.06 1.88
C LEU A 378 14.00 -1.21 1.07
N GLN A 379 15.21 -1.35 0.55
CA GLN A 379 15.65 -2.55 -0.15
C GLN A 379 15.53 -3.78 0.75
N ASN A 380 16.03 -3.70 2.00
CA ASN A 380 15.93 -4.78 2.97
C ASN A 380 14.48 -5.11 3.33
N TYR A 381 13.62 -4.08 3.45
CA TYR A 381 12.19 -4.25 3.68
C TYR A 381 11.50 -5.00 2.52
N TYR A 382 11.77 -4.62 1.27
CA TYR A 382 11.12 -5.22 0.10
C TYR A 382 11.71 -6.58 -0.31
N THR A 383 13.00 -6.81 -0.07
CA THR A 383 13.71 -8.04 -0.47
C THR A 383 12.95 -9.33 -0.17
N PRO A 384 12.49 -9.60 1.07
CA PRO A 384 11.73 -10.83 1.34
C PRO A 384 10.35 -10.88 0.66
N LEU A 385 9.77 -9.73 0.31
CA LEU A 385 8.45 -9.64 -0.33
C LEU A 385 8.53 -9.87 -1.85
N ILE A 386 9.65 -9.50 -2.47
CA ILE A 386 9.90 -9.67 -3.91
C ILE A 386 10.64 -10.98 -4.21
N GLN A 387 11.41 -11.52 -3.27
CA GLN A 387 12.12 -12.80 -3.40
C GLN A 387 11.35 -13.97 -2.79
N ARG A 388 10.02 -14.05 -2.95
CA ARG A 388 9.24 -15.18 -2.41
C ARG A 388 9.83 -16.50 -2.93
N ARG A 389 10.60 -17.18 -2.10
CA ARG A 389 10.90 -18.61 -2.24
C ARG A 389 9.75 -19.31 -1.53
N PRO A 390 8.79 -19.91 -2.24
CA PRO A 390 7.71 -20.62 -1.58
C PRO A 390 8.20 -22.02 -1.20
N VAL A 391 9.41 -22.11 -0.63
CA VAL A 391 10.11 -23.34 -0.29
C VAL A 391 10.69 -23.13 1.10
N TYR A 392 10.26 -23.95 2.04
CA TYR A 392 10.57 -23.81 3.46
C TYR A 392 11.14 -25.12 3.97
N GLU A 393 12.17 -25.05 4.80
CA GLU A 393 12.58 -26.21 5.62
C GLU A 393 11.62 -26.36 6.79
N ALA A 394 11.24 -27.60 7.11
CA ALA A 394 10.34 -27.94 8.20
C ALA A 394 10.89 -29.14 8.98
N ILE A 395 10.59 -29.19 10.27
CA ILE A 395 10.90 -30.32 11.14
C ILE A 395 9.57 -30.94 11.58
N THR A 396 9.39 -32.23 11.33
CA THR A 396 8.20 -32.96 11.76
C THR A 396 8.20 -33.15 13.27
N LYS A 397 7.05 -33.48 13.88
CA LYS A 397 6.95 -33.79 15.32
C LYS A 397 7.88 -34.94 15.74
N ASP A 398 8.18 -35.84 14.80
CA ASP A 398 9.08 -36.97 14.98
C ASP A 398 10.54 -36.62 14.64
N ASN A 399 10.87 -35.33 14.59
CA ASN A 399 12.21 -34.78 14.39
C ASN A 399 12.88 -35.15 13.05
N HIS A 400 12.07 -35.35 11.99
CA HIS A 400 12.57 -35.53 10.62
C HIS A 400 12.52 -34.21 9.86
N THR A 401 13.59 -33.88 9.15
CA THR A 401 13.64 -32.69 8.29
C THR A 401 12.96 -32.94 6.95
N ALA A 402 12.20 -31.95 6.48
CA ALA A 402 11.49 -31.98 5.22
C ALA A 402 11.51 -30.59 4.56
N VAL A 403 11.23 -30.56 3.26
CA VAL A 403 10.99 -29.34 2.50
C VAL A 403 9.51 -29.22 2.18
N VAL A 404 8.92 -28.07 2.53
CA VAL A 404 7.54 -27.71 2.22
C VAL A 404 7.55 -26.68 1.09
N LYS A 405 7.05 -27.07 -0.08
CA LYS A 405 6.92 -26.19 -1.23
C LYS A 405 5.47 -25.79 -1.44
N PHE A 406 5.23 -24.49 -1.53
CA PHE A 406 3.97 -23.90 -1.94
C PHE A 406 4.05 -23.45 -3.41
N ALA A 407 3.00 -23.70 -4.19
CA ALA A 407 2.96 -23.27 -5.59
C ALA A 407 1.51 -23.04 -6.04
N GLN A 408 1.27 -22.16 -7.01
CA GLN A 408 -0.07 -22.04 -7.62
C GLN A 408 -0.39 -23.21 -8.56
N SER A 409 0.65 -23.81 -9.14
CA SER A 409 0.54 -24.97 -10.02
C SER A 409 1.71 -25.91 -9.76
N TYR A 410 1.46 -27.22 -9.72
CA TYR A 410 2.50 -28.22 -9.47
C TYR A 410 2.22 -29.50 -10.24
N ASN A 411 3.20 -29.99 -11.00
CA ASN A 411 3.07 -31.25 -11.74
C ASN A 411 3.59 -32.43 -10.91
N PHE A 412 2.73 -32.92 -10.01
CA PHE A 412 3.08 -34.01 -9.11
C PHE A 412 3.41 -35.32 -9.85
N LYS A 413 2.72 -35.59 -10.97
CA LYS A 413 3.00 -36.77 -11.81
C LYS A 413 4.44 -36.73 -12.35
N ALA A 414 4.86 -35.59 -12.90
CA ALA A 414 6.23 -35.42 -13.40
C ALA A 414 7.27 -35.59 -12.28
N HIS A 415 7.05 -34.94 -11.13
CA HIS A 415 7.96 -35.05 -9.99
C HIS A 415 8.05 -36.49 -9.48
N LYS A 416 6.91 -37.16 -9.28
CA LYS A 416 6.87 -38.55 -8.82
C LYS A 416 7.61 -39.49 -9.77
N LEU A 417 7.43 -39.31 -11.08
CA LEU A 417 8.09 -40.14 -12.09
C LEU A 417 9.64 -40.04 -12.03
N LEU A 418 10.16 -38.85 -11.74
CA LEU A 418 11.59 -38.63 -11.55
C LEU A 418 12.07 -39.10 -10.17
N ALA A 419 11.32 -38.81 -9.12
CA ALA A 419 11.63 -39.24 -7.75
C ALA A 419 11.70 -40.76 -7.61
N ASP A 420 10.80 -41.50 -8.28
CA ASP A 420 10.80 -42.97 -8.32
C ASP A 420 12.07 -43.56 -8.97
N ARG A 421 12.88 -42.73 -9.66
CA ARG A 421 14.16 -43.09 -10.29
C ARG A 421 15.35 -42.37 -9.66
N SER A 422 15.16 -41.75 -8.49
CA SER A 422 16.19 -40.96 -7.82
C SER A 422 16.71 -39.77 -8.65
N LEU A 423 15.88 -39.20 -9.53
CA LEU A 423 16.19 -38.03 -10.37
C LEU A 423 15.39 -36.78 -9.94
N ALA A 424 14.81 -36.81 -8.74
CA ALA A 424 14.18 -35.68 -8.06
C ALA A 424 14.14 -36.01 -6.54
N PRO A 425 13.96 -35.01 -5.65
CA PRO A 425 13.75 -35.27 -4.23
C PRO A 425 12.56 -36.21 -4.01
N LYS A 426 12.64 -37.10 -3.02
CA LYS A 426 11.52 -38.01 -2.78
C LYS A 426 10.34 -37.28 -2.17
N LEU A 427 9.14 -37.57 -2.68
CA LEU A 427 7.89 -37.01 -2.19
C LEU A 427 7.49 -37.70 -0.88
N LEU A 428 7.28 -36.90 0.18
CA LEU A 428 6.75 -37.35 1.45
C LEU A 428 5.22 -37.23 1.50
N SER A 429 4.65 -36.26 0.79
CA SER A 429 3.21 -36.12 0.58
C SER A 429 2.69 -37.15 -0.41
N ARG A 430 1.53 -37.76 -0.14
CA ARG A 430 0.90 -38.76 -1.03
C ARG A 430 0.33 -38.16 -2.32
N ASP A 431 -0.09 -36.90 -2.26
CA ASP A 431 -0.60 -36.10 -3.37
C ASP A 431 -0.34 -34.62 -3.08
N VAL A 432 -0.71 -33.75 -4.01
CA VAL A 432 -0.71 -32.31 -3.81
C VAL A 432 -1.86 -31.89 -2.90
N GLU A 433 -1.53 -31.23 -1.80
CA GLU A 433 -2.54 -30.73 -0.87
C GLU A 433 -2.95 -29.29 -1.22
N ARG A 434 -4.24 -29.06 -1.41
CA ARG A 434 -4.76 -27.68 -1.58
C ARG A 434 -4.81 -26.99 -0.22
N VAL A 435 -4.14 -25.87 -0.10
CA VAL A 435 -4.16 -25.01 1.08
C VAL A 435 -4.78 -23.65 0.73
N GLY A 436 -5.04 -22.82 1.75
CA GLY A 436 -5.69 -21.53 1.57
C GLY A 436 -4.97 -20.63 0.55
N GLY A 437 -5.75 -19.86 -0.22
CA GLY A 437 -5.21 -18.91 -1.20
C GLY A 437 -4.82 -19.52 -2.54
N GLU A 438 -5.51 -20.58 -2.98
CA GLU A 438 -5.26 -21.28 -4.26
C GLU A 438 -3.86 -21.90 -4.37
N LEU A 439 -3.19 -22.08 -3.23
CA LEU A 439 -1.87 -22.67 -3.17
C LEU A 439 -1.98 -24.19 -3.04
N LEU A 440 -1.02 -24.84 -3.67
CA LEU A 440 -0.72 -26.25 -3.61
C LEU A 440 0.48 -26.43 -2.70
N MET A 441 0.38 -27.31 -1.72
CA MET A 441 1.44 -27.70 -0.82
C MET A 441 1.95 -29.08 -1.21
N VAL A 442 3.27 -29.21 -1.31
CA VAL A 442 3.97 -30.47 -1.55
C VAL A 442 5.09 -30.60 -0.53
N VAL A 443 5.16 -31.75 0.12
CA VAL A 443 6.19 -32.06 1.12
C VAL A 443 7.14 -33.08 0.52
N MET A 444 8.43 -32.78 0.52
CA MET A 444 9.49 -33.61 -0.05
C MET A 444 10.68 -33.69 0.90
N GLU A 445 11.57 -34.66 0.68
CA GLU A 445 12.81 -34.78 1.44
C GLU A 445 13.71 -33.56 1.20
N LEU A 446 14.51 -33.20 2.21
CA LEU A 446 15.51 -32.15 2.06
C LEU A 446 16.66 -32.68 1.21
N SER A 447 16.77 -32.17 -0.02
CA SER A 447 17.96 -32.32 -0.84
C SER A 447 18.98 -31.24 -0.51
N SER A 448 20.24 -31.51 -0.81
CA SER A 448 21.42 -30.67 -0.56
C SER A 448 21.27 -29.22 -1.06
N THR A 449 21.64 -28.94 -2.31
CA THR A 449 21.73 -27.57 -2.84
C THR A 449 21.50 -27.55 -4.36
N SER A 450 21.25 -26.38 -4.93
CA SER A 450 21.17 -26.21 -6.38
C SER A 450 22.55 -26.24 -7.03
N LEU A 451 22.63 -26.65 -8.30
CA LEU A 451 23.87 -26.65 -9.07
C LEU A 451 24.52 -25.26 -9.12
N ASP A 452 23.70 -24.20 -9.16
CA ASP A 452 24.17 -22.81 -9.17
C ASP A 452 24.92 -22.45 -7.87
N ASN A 453 24.32 -22.74 -6.71
CA ASN A 453 24.95 -22.51 -5.41
C ASN A 453 26.17 -23.44 -5.20
N TYR A 454 26.11 -24.67 -5.70
CA TYR A 454 27.23 -25.61 -5.62
C TYR A 454 28.45 -25.09 -6.39
N LEU A 455 28.24 -24.57 -7.60
CA LEU A 455 29.26 -23.98 -8.45
C LEU A 455 29.90 -22.72 -7.83
N GLU A 456 29.13 -21.92 -7.09
CA GLU A 456 29.68 -20.78 -6.34
C GLU A 456 30.65 -21.23 -5.25
N ALA A 457 30.32 -22.31 -4.53
CA ALA A 457 31.19 -22.88 -3.49
C ALA A 457 32.36 -23.70 -4.06
N HIS A 458 32.17 -24.31 -5.23
CA HIS A 458 33.14 -25.18 -5.92
C HIS A 458 33.41 -24.68 -7.35
N PRO A 459 34.20 -23.60 -7.52
CA PRO A 459 34.40 -22.96 -8.83
C PRO A 459 35.12 -23.81 -9.88
N LYS A 460 35.55 -25.03 -9.52
CA LYS A 460 36.18 -26.00 -10.43
C LYS A 460 35.56 -27.38 -10.22
N LEU A 461 34.48 -27.68 -10.97
CA LEU A 461 34.01 -29.05 -11.15
C LEU A 461 34.97 -29.82 -12.06
N GLY A 462 35.26 -31.07 -11.71
CA GLY A 462 35.97 -32.00 -12.56
C GLY A 462 35.14 -32.37 -13.81
N PRO A 463 35.78 -32.68 -14.95
CA PRO A 463 35.06 -33.09 -16.17
C PRO A 463 34.12 -34.29 -15.97
N SER A 464 34.48 -35.21 -15.07
CA SER A 464 33.69 -36.41 -14.77
C SER A 464 32.41 -36.11 -13.99
N GLU A 465 32.44 -35.18 -13.04
CA GLU A 465 31.28 -34.77 -12.23
C GLU A 465 30.27 -34.01 -13.09
N LEU A 466 30.75 -33.12 -13.96
CA LEU A 466 29.91 -32.37 -14.90
C LEU A 466 29.25 -33.30 -15.93
N TYR A 467 29.98 -34.32 -16.40
CA TYR A 467 29.43 -35.35 -17.27
C TYR A 467 28.32 -36.15 -16.58
N GLN A 468 28.51 -36.55 -15.32
CA GLN A 468 27.51 -37.30 -14.58
C GLN A 468 26.22 -36.49 -14.36
N VAL A 469 26.33 -35.24 -13.90
CA VAL A 469 25.17 -34.35 -13.74
C VAL A 469 24.46 -34.13 -15.08
N GLN A 470 25.19 -33.98 -16.19
CA GLN A 470 24.59 -33.88 -17.52
C GLN A 470 23.84 -35.15 -17.92
N ALA A 471 24.44 -36.33 -17.70
CA ALA A 471 23.83 -37.61 -18.01
C ALA A 471 22.53 -37.83 -17.22
N ASP A 472 22.51 -37.45 -15.94
CA ASP A 472 21.32 -37.54 -15.09
C ASP A 472 20.20 -36.61 -15.59
N ILE A 473 20.54 -35.38 -16.01
CA ILE A 473 19.58 -34.43 -16.60
C ILE A 473 19.02 -34.98 -17.92
N GLU A 474 19.87 -35.50 -18.81
CA GLU A 474 19.45 -36.08 -20.09
C GLU A 474 18.51 -37.27 -19.87
N MET A 475 18.82 -38.12 -18.89
CA MET A 475 17.96 -39.23 -18.48
C MET A 475 16.60 -38.73 -17.98
N ALA A 476 16.59 -37.74 -17.07
CA ALA A 476 15.36 -37.14 -16.54
C ALA A 476 14.47 -36.56 -17.66
N LEU A 477 15.06 -35.85 -18.62
CA LEU A 477 14.33 -35.29 -19.76
C LEU A 477 13.76 -36.39 -20.66
N SER A 478 14.52 -37.46 -20.94
CA SER A 478 14.04 -38.60 -21.74
C SER A 478 12.80 -39.23 -21.09
N ILE A 479 12.85 -39.49 -19.78
CA ILE A 479 11.74 -40.06 -19.01
C ILE A 479 10.50 -39.17 -19.07
N LEU A 480 10.66 -37.85 -18.94
CA LEU A 480 9.54 -36.92 -19.07
C LEU A 480 8.94 -36.94 -20.48
N HIS A 481 9.77 -36.86 -21.52
CA HIS A 481 9.32 -36.86 -22.91
C HIS A 481 8.60 -38.15 -23.30
N GLU A 482 9.12 -39.32 -22.89
CA GLU A 482 8.46 -40.62 -23.08
C GLU A 482 7.06 -40.68 -22.45
N ASN A 483 6.83 -39.85 -21.41
CA ASN A 483 5.54 -39.74 -20.72
C ASN A 483 4.71 -38.52 -21.18
N ASN A 484 5.05 -37.91 -22.31
CA ASN A 484 4.41 -36.71 -22.87
C ASN A 484 4.43 -35.50 -21.91
N LEU A 485 5.50 -35.36 -21.13
CA LEU A 485 5.75 -34.25 -20.22
C LEU A 485 6.95 -33.44 -20.71
N VAL A 486 6.86 -32.11 -20.61
CA VAL A 486 7.93 -31.19 -21.00
C VAL A 486 8.39 -30.41 -19.77
N PHE A 487 9.71 -30.34 -19.54
CA PHE A 487 10.30 -29.51 -18.50
C PHE A 487 10.59 -28.11 -19.06
N GLY A 488 9.69 -27.16 -18.82
CA GLY A 488 9.72 -25.83 -19.46
C GLY A 488 10.72 -24.82 -18.87
N ASP A 489 11.39 -25.12 -17.75
CA ASP A 489 12.26 -24.17 -17.03
C ASP A 489 13.60 -24.82 -16.63
N LEU A 490 14.27 -25.49 -17.58
CA LEU A 490 15.57 -26.13 -17.31
C LEU A 490 16.69 -25.09 -17.22
N ARG A 491 17.25 -24.92 -16.03
CA ARG A 491 18.36 -24.00 -15.73
C ARG A 491 19.08 -24.43 -14.46
N ARG A 492 20.33 -23.98 -14.26
CA ARG A 492 21.16 -24.35 -13.08
C ARG A 492 20.46 -24.18 -11.72
N PRO A 493 19.69 -23.10 -11.46
CA PRO A 493 18.96 -22.97 -10.19
C PRO A 493 17.87 -24.02 -9.94
N ASN A 494 17.41 -24.70 -10.98
CA ASN A 494 16.35 -25.72 -10.92
C ASN A 494 16.89 -27.15 -11.00
N VAL A 495 18.22 -27.33 -11.03
CA VAL A 495 18.90 -28.62 -10.90
C VAL A 495 19.45 -28.70 -9.48
N LEU A 496 19.12 -29.75 -8.74
CA LEU A 496 19.66 -30.04 -7.42
C LEU A 496 20.84 -31.00 -7.55
N VAL A 497 21.87 -30.86 -6.73
CA VAL A 497 23.07 -31.70 -6.82
C VAL A 497 23.38 -32.42 -5.53
N ILE A 498 23.34 -33.75 -5.54
CA ILE A 498 23.61 -34.58 -4.37
C ILE A 498 24.97 -35.24 -4.56
N GLU A 499 25.80 -35.16 -3.52
CA GLU A 499 27.07 -35.86 -3.46
C GLU A 499 26.86 -37.19 -2.74
N ASP A 500 27.16 -38.30 -3.41
CA ASP A 500 27.06 -39.64 -2.83
C ASP A 500 28.26 -39.94 -1.91
N SER A 501 28.17 -41.00 -1.11
CA SER A 501 29.23 -41.39 -0.17
C SER A 501 30.58 -41.70 -0.84
N ASP A 502 30.55 -42.03 -2.13
CA ASP A 502 31.74 -42.31 -2.96
C ASP A 502 32.30 -41.04 -3.64
N GLY A 503 31.74 -39.86 -3.36
CA GLY A 503 32.15 -38.57 -3.93
C GLY A 503 31.62 -38.30 -5.33
N ALA A 504 30.70 -39.13 -5.83
CA ALA A 504 30.04 -38.92 -7.13
C ALA A 504 28.95 -37.85 -7.01
N LEU A 505 28.92 -36.91 -7.96
CA LEU A 505 27.93 -35.84 -8.00
C LEU A 505 26.78 -36.19 -8.95
N HIS A 506 25.56 -36.22 -8.43
CA HIS A 506 24.35 -36.56 -9.17
C HIS A 506 23.42 -35.36 -9.36
N GLY A 507 22.79 -35.29 -10.53
CA GLY A 507 21.80 -34.26 -10.88
C GLY A 507 20.37 -34.71 -10.62
N HIS A 508 19.61 -33.92 -9.85
CA HIS A 508 18.19 -34.13 -9.51
C HIS A 508 17.31 -32.96 -9.97
#